data_AF-A0A932MYN7-F1
#
_entry.id   AF-A0A932MYN7-F1
#
_cell.length_a   1.000
_cell.length_b   1.000
_cell.length_c   1.000
_cell.angle_alpha   90.00
_cell.angle_beta   90.00
_cell.angle_gamma   90.00
#
_symmetry.space_group_name_H-M   'P 1'
#
loop_
_entity.id
_entity.type
_entity.pdbx_description
1 polymer ?
#
loop_
_entity_poly.entity_id
_entity_poly.type
_entity_poly.pdbx_seq_one_letter_code
_entity_poly.pdbx_strand_id
1 'polypeptide(L)'
;MGRAQGPTAARRTRRLTPNLDTPLGSDTEFSGALLRRLRESAEATIDDVADITKINKRYLRAVEEHDYAALPAAVYVRGFVCEYARALGLEAEVVAKSYMTIYQRYKGEGV
;
A
#
# COMPACT_ATOMS: atom_id res chain seq x y z
N MET A 1 -22.47 20.19 4.95
CA MET A 1 -22.31 18.84 4.39
C MET A 1 -21.02 18.23 4.96
N GLY A 2 -21.07 17.69 6.17
CA GLY A 2 -19.92 17.02 6.80
C GLY A 2 -20.14 15.52 6.74
N ARG A 3 -19.33 14.80 5.97
CA ARG A 3 -19.39 13.34 5.95
C ARG A 3 -18.86 12.80 7.28
N ALA A 4 -19.67 11.94 7.89
CA ALA A 4 -19.49 11.39 9.22
C ALA A 4 -18.13 10.68 9.36
N GLN A 5 -17.41 11.04 10.43
CA GLN A 5 -16.31 10.26 10.96
C GLN A 5 -16.91 9.01 11.62
N GLY A 6 -16.66 7.84 11.03
CA GLY A 6 -16.99 6.55 11.66
C GLY A 6 -16.16 6.33 12.93
N PRO A 7 -16.61 5.44 13.84
CA PRO A 7 -16.13 5.41 15.20
C PRO A 7 -14.69 4.89 15.30
N THR A 8 -13.82 5.72 15.87
CA THR A 8 -12.52 5.33 16.44
C THR A 8 -12.78 4.40 17.63
N ALA A 9 -12.73 3.09 17.41
CA ALA A 9 -12.79 2.11 18.48
C ALA A 9 -11.65 1.09 18.33
N ALA A 10 -10.71 1.18 19.27
CA ALA A 10 -9.82 0.14 19.78
C ALA A 10 -9.45 -1.00 18.80
N ARG A 11 -8.24 -0.98 18.25
CA ARG A 11 -7.73 -2.13 17.49
C ARG A 11 -6.23 -2.33 17.70
N ARG A 12 -5.87 -2.73 18.92
CA ARG A 12 -4.55 -3.32 19.18
C ARG A 12 -4.45 -4.59 18.33
N THR A 13 -3.52 -4.60 17.38
CA THR A 13 -3.06 -5.76 16.61
C THR A 13 -4.14 -6.56 15.85
N ARG A 14 -4.88 -5.93 14.92
CA ARG A 14 -5.65 -6.69 13.93
C ARG A 14 -5.11 -6.36 12.55
N ARG A 15 -4.55 -7.37 11.87
CA ARG A 15 -4.19 -7.27 10.44
C ARG A 15 -5.40 -6.76 9.66
N LEU A 16 -5.14 -5.94 8.67
CA LEU A 16 -6.15 -5.55 7.69
C LEU A 16 -6.25 -6.74 6.74
N THR A 17 -7.44 -7.28 6.56
CA THR A 17 -7.68 -8.39 5.63
C THR A 17 -8.55 -7.83 4.52
N PRO A 18 -8.02 -7.62 3.32
CA PRO A 18 -8.79 -7.23 2.15
C PRO A 18 -9.93 -8.22 1.91
N ASN A 19 -11.10 -7.72 1.51
CA ASN A 19 -12.04 -8.58 0.82
C ASN A 19 -11.46 -8.92 -0.56
N LEU A 20 -11.26 -10.21 -0.82
CA LEU A 20 -10.50 -10.77 -1.95
C LEU A 20 -11.37 -11.13 -3.17
N ASP A 21 -12.49 -10.43 -3.38
CA ASP A 21 -13.26 -10.53 -4.63
C ASP A 21 -12.42 -10.17 -5.87
N THR A 22 -11.22 -9.60 -5.67
CA THR A 22 -10.20 -9.44 -6.70
C THR A 22 -9.38 -10.74 -6.82
N PRO A 23 -9.36 -11.41 -7.99
CA PRO A 23 -8.54 -12.60 -8.18
C PRO A 23 -7.05 -12.23 -8.11
N LEU A 24 -6.44 -12.47 -6.95
CA LEU A 24 -4.99 -12.43 -6.77
C LEU A 24 -4.42 -13.80 -7.16
N GLY A 25 -3.43 -13.80 -8.04
CA GLY A 25 -2.76 -15.00 -8.54
C GLY A 25 -1.25 -14.78 -8.68
N SER A 26 -0.55 -15.83 -9.12
CA SER A 26 0.90 -15.83 -9.36
C SER A 26 1.38 -14.71 -10.30
N ASP A 27 0.51 -14.27 -11.21
CA ASP A 27 0.80 -13.29 -12.26
C ASP A 27 0.24 -11.89 -11.96
N THR A 28 -0.19 -11.64 -10.72
CA THR A 28 -0.73 -10.34 -10.34
C THR A 28 0.34 -9.26 -10.30
N GLU A 29 0.08 -8.17 -11.03
CA GLU A 29 0.88 -6.96 -10.98
C GLU A 29 0.39 -6.04 -9.83
N PHE A 30 1.25 -5.81 -8.82
CA PHE A 30 0.93 -5.01 -7.64
C PHE A 30 1.33 -3.55 -7.83
N SER A 31 0.47 -2.80 -8.51
CA SER A 31 0.60 -1.34 -8.64
C SER A 31 0.12 -0.60 -7.39
N GLY A 32 0.48 0.69 -7.28
CA GLY A 32 -0.04 1.60 -6.26
C GLY A 32 -1.57 1.65 -6.24
N ALA A 33 -2.17 1.72 -7.42
CA ALA A 33 -3.63 1.69 -7.58
C ALA A 33 -4.24 0.37 -7.05
N LEU A 34 -3.59 -0.78 -7.27
CA LEU A 34 -4.07 -2.05 -6.72
C LEU A 34 -3.93 -2.09 -5.19
N LEU A 35 -2.81 -1.63 -4.64
CA LEU A 35 -2.61 -1.55 -3.18
C LEU A 35 -3.68 -0.68 -2.51
N ARG A 36 -4.02 0.45 -3.13
CA ARG A 36 -5.13 1.31 -2.69
C ARG A 36 -6.46 0.55 -2.67
N ARG A 37 -6.80 -0.14 -3.75
CA ARG A 37 -8.06 -0.92 -3.84
C ARG A 37 -8.12 -2.02 -2.77
N LEU A 38 -7.01 -2.71 -2.52
CA LEU A 38 -6.94 -3.75 -1.48
C LEU A 38 -7.06 -3.17 -0.07
N ARG A 39 -6.50 -1.98 0.19
CA ARG A 39 -6.72 -1.26 1.46
C ARG A 39 -8.18 -0.85 1.63
N GLU A 40 -8.78 -0.28 0.60
CA GLU A 40 -10.18 0.15 0.62
C GLU A 40 -11.13 -1.06 0.78
N SER A 41 -10.84 -2.21 0.16
CA SER A 41 -11.62 -3.43 0.35
C SER A 41 -11.40 -4.09 1.72
N ALA A 42 -10.34 -3.73 2.43
CA ALA A 42 -10.13 -4.07 3.84
C ALA A 42 -10.84 -3.10 4.80
N GLU A 43 -11.63 -2.14 4.27
CA GLU A 43 -12.26 -1.06 5.02
C GLU A 43 -11.27 -0.20 5.82
N ALA A 44 -10.02 -0.14 5.36
CA ALA A 44 -8.94 0.55 6.06
C ALA A 44 -8.70 1.95 5.50
N THR A 45 -8.52 2.93 6.39
CA THR A 45 -8.06 4.26 6.02
C THR A 45 -6.54 4.27 5.82
N ILE A 46 -6.03 5.31 5.15
CA ILE A 46 -4.57 5.51 5.07
C ILE A 46 -3.95 5.72 6.46
N ASP A 47 -4.73 6.29 7.38
CA ASP A 47 -4.34 6.52 8.76
C ASP A 47 -4.15 5.18 9.50
N ASP A 48 -5.05 4.22 9.29
CA ASP A 48 -4.92 2.86 9.86
C ASP A 48 -3.63 2.17 9.39
N VAL A 49 -3.32 2.24 8.09
CA VAL A 49 -2.09 1.65 7.54
C VAL A 49 -0.85 2.34 8.10
N ALA A 50 -0.86 3.68 8.22
CA ALA A 50 0.23 4.42 8.83
C ALA A 50 0.45 4.05 10.30
N ASP A 51 -0.63 3.87 11.05
CA ASP A 51 -0.55 3.50 12.46
C ASP A 51 -0.01 2.08 12.66
N ILE A 52 -0.32 1.15 11.75
CA ILE A 52 0.19 -0.22 11.76
C ILE A 52 1.66 -0.27 11.35
N THR A 53 2.00 0.35 10.23
CA THR A 53 3.33 0.25 9.60
C THR A 53 4.36 1.23 10.17
N LYS A 54 3.89 2.26 10.88
CA LYS A 54 4.70 3.42 11.34
C LYS A 54 5.31 4.23 10.19
N ILE A 55 4.83 4.04 8.97
CA ILE A 55 5.25 4.82 7.80
C ILE A 55 4.45 6.12 7.75
N ASN A 56 5.13 7.22 7.41
CA ASN A 56 4.45 8.49 7.23
C ASN A 56 3.38 8.40 6.11
N LYS A 57 2.16 8.86 6.41
CA LYS A 57 1.01 8.87 5.49
C LYS A 57 1.34 9.47 4.12
N ARG A 58 2.24 10.46 4.06
CA ARG A 58 2.69 11.07 2.79
C ARG A 58 3.30 10.06 1.84
N TYR A 59 4.09 9.11 2.35
CA TYR A 59 4.75 8.10 1.53
C TYR A 59 3.81 6.98 1.14
N LEU A 60 2.88 6.60 2.04
CA LEU A 60 1.85 5.62 1.71
C LEU A 60 0.93 6.14 0.59
N ARG A 61 0.55 7.43 0.63
CA ARG A 61 -0.19 8.07 -0.47
C ARG A 61 0.61 8.12 -1.76
N ALA A 62 1.88 8.52 -1.69
CA ALA A 62 2.75 8.55 -2.86
C ALA A 62 2.92 7.15 -3.51
N VAL A 63 2.96 6.09 -2.70
CA VAL A 63 2.92 4.70 -3.19
C VAL A 63 1.61 4.41 -3.92
N GLU A 64 0.46 4.75 -3.33
CA GLU A 64 -0.86 4.50 -3.93
C GLU A 64 -1.11 5.30 -5.22
N GLU A 65 -0.58 6.52 -5.30
CA GLU A 65 -0.82 7.48 -6.38
C GLU A 65 0.26 7.43 -7.47
N HIS A 66 1.27 6.57 -7.33
CA HIS A 66 2.45 6.53 -8.19
C HIS A 66 3.23 7.86 -8.25
N ASP A 67 3.17 8.68 -7.20
CA ASP A 67 3.98 9.88 -7.07
C ASP A 67 5.43 9.52 -6.69
N TYR A 68 6.16 8.98 -7.66
CA TYR A 68 7.53 8.52 -7.48
C TYR A 68 8.54 9.67 -7.29
N ALA A 69 8.12 10.92 -7.47
CA ALA A 69 8.94 12.10 -7.19
C ALA A 69 8.93 12.42 -5.69
N ALA A 70 7.81 12.18 -5.01
CA ALA A 70 7.69 12.35 -3.56
C ALA A 70 8.28 11.20 -2.73
N LEU A 71 8.64 10.08 -3.37
CA LEU A 71 9.22 8.93 -2.70
C LEU A 71 10.72 9.09 -2.42
N PRO A 72 11.23 8.54 -1.30
CA PRO A 72 12.66 8.53 -0.99
C PRO A 72 13.43 7.52 -1.85
N ALA A 73 14.71 7.30 -1.54
CA ALA A 73 15.53 6.31 -2.23
C ALA A 73 14.87 4.93 -2.32
N ALA A 74 15.09 4.22 -3.43
CA ALA A 74 14.40 2.98 -3.79
C ALA A 74 14.43 1.88 -2.71
N VAL A 75 15.50 1.82 -1.91
CA VAL A 75 15.62 0.87 -0.78
C VAL A 75 14.53 1.08 0.27
N TYR A 76 14.18 2.33 0.56
CA TYR A 76 13.10 2.67 1.48
C TYR A 76 11.74 2.41 0.86
N VAL A 77 11.56 2.69 -0.44
CA VAL A 77 10.31 2.38 -1.16
C VAL A 77 9.99 0.90 -1.07
N ARG A 78 10.98 0.04 -1.35
CA ARG A 78 10.82 -1.42 -1.20
C ARG A 78 10.38 -1.79 0.21
N GLY A 79 11.04 -1.23 1.23
CA GLY A 79 10.67 -1.45 2.64
C GLY A 79 9.25 -1.00 2.96
N PHE A 80 8.82 0.15 2.44
CA PHE A 80 7.48 0.68 2.65
C PHE A 80 6.41 -0.24 2.04
N VAL A 81 6.64 -0.73 0.83
CA VAL A 81 5.72 -1.64 0.16
C VAL A 81 5.67 -3.00 0.87
N CYS A 82 6.80 -3.51 1.38
CA CYS A 82 6.81 -4.72 2.20
C CYS A 82 5.93 -4.57 3.46
N GLU A 83 6.08 -3.47 4.21
CA GLU A 83 5.28 -3.24 5.42
C GLU A 83 3.80 -3.02 5.10
N TYR A 84 3.49 -2.30 4.03
CA TYR A 84 2.13 -2.15 3.53
C TYR A 84 1.50 -3.53 3.25
N ALA A 85 2.19 -4.37 2.47
CA ALA A 85 1.72 -5.71 2.15
C ALA A 85 1.48 -6.56 3.40
N ARG A 86 2.40 -6.52 4.38
CA ARG A 86 2.24 -7.22 5.67
C ARG A 86 1.02 -6.73 6.45
N ALA A 87 0.76 -5.42 6.43
CA ALA A 87 -0.41 -4.82 7.08
C ALA A 87 -1.73 -5.32 6.46
N LEU A 88 -1.75 -5.56 5.15
CA LEU A 88 -2.86 -6.15 4.40
C LEU A 88 -2.89 -7.70 4.42
N GLY A 89 -1.95 -8.36 5.12
CA GLY A 89 -1.88 -9.82 5.15
C GLY A 89 -1.49 -10.48 3.82
N LEU A 90 -0.79 -9.74 2.95
CA LEU A 90 -0.29 -10.22 1.66
C LEU A 90 1.16 -10.75 1.78
N GLU A 91 1.59 -11.51 0.77
CA GLU A 91 2.98 -11.96 0.63
C GLU A 91 3.91 -10.79 0.27
N ALA A 92 4.61 -10.28 1.28
CA ALA A 92 5.36 -9.03 1.22
C ALA A 92 6.44 -9.00 0.13
N GLU A 93 7.14 -10.11 -0.07
CA GLU A 93 8.21 -10.22 -1.07
C GLU A 93 7.67 -10.23 -2.50
N VAL A 94 6.53 -10.91 -2.73
CA VAL A 94 5.86 -10.93 -4.03
C VAL A 94 5.37 -9.53 -4.40
N VAL A 95 4.67 -8.88 -3.46
CA VAL A 95 4.11 -7.54 -3.66
C VAL A 95 5.23 -6.52 -3.90
N ALA A 96 6.28 -6.51 -3.07
CA ALA A 96 7.38 -5.57 -3.22
C ALA A 96 8.15 -5.79 -4.52
N LYS A 97 8.43 -7.03 -4.91
CA LYS A 97 9.10 -7.33 -6.19
C LYS A 97 8.28 -6.82 -7.39
N SER A 98 6.98 -7.10 -7.38
CA SER A 98 6.05 -6.68 -8.44
C SER A 98 5.97 -5.15 -8.53
N TYR A 99 5.73 -4.47 -7.41
CA TYR A 99 5.71 -3.01 -7.35
C TYR A 99 7.04 -2.37 -7.81
N MET A 100 8.17 -2.89 -7.34
CA MET A 100 9.49 -2.33 -7.69
C MET A 100 9.82 -2.51 -9.17
N THR A 101 9.27 -3.54 -9.83
CA THR A 101 9.40 -3.73 -11.29
C THR A 101 8.70 -2.59 -12.04
N ILE A 102 7.49 -2.22 -11.61
CA ILE A 102 6.74 -1.09 -12.16
C ILE A 102 7.50 0.22 -11.91
N TYR A 103 7.91 0.47 -10.66
CA TYR A 103 8.66 1.66 -10.27
C TYR A 103 9.94 1.88 -11.11
N GLN A 104 10.68 0.80 -11.40
CA GLN A 104 11.91 0.87 -12.20
C GLN A 104 11.64 1.20 -13.67
N ARG A 105 10.55 0.69 -14.26
CA ARG A 105 10.15 1.05 -15.63
C ARG A 105 9.90 2.56 -15.74
N TYR A 106 9.11 3.12 -14.82
CA TYR A 106 8.85 4.56 -14.78
C TYR A 106 10.09 5.42 -14.56
N LYS A 107 11.05 4.98 -13.73
CA LYS A 107 12.31 5.71 -13.54
C LYS A 107 13.27 5.58 -14.72
N GLY A 108 13.22 4.48 -15.47
CA GLY A 108 14.04 4.27 -16.68
C GLY A 108 13.53 5.05 -17.90
N GLU A 109 12.24 5.33 -17.97
CA GLU A 109 11.61 6.12 -19.04
C GLU A 109 11.70 7.64 -18.83
N GLY A 110 12.15 8.08 -17.65
CA GLY A 110 12.28 9.49 -17.28
C GLY A 110 13.69 10.08 -17.41
N VAL A 111 14.55 9.46 -18.24
CA VAL A 111 15.91 9.96 -18.57
C VAL A 111 15.89 10.74 -19.87
#